data_AF-A0A9X3R1N7-F1
#
_entry.id   AF-A0A9X3R1N7-F1
#
_cell.length_a   1.000
_cell.length_b   1.000
_cell.length_c   1.000
_cell.angle_alpha   90.00
_cell.angle_beta   90.00
_cell.angle_gamma   90.00
#
_symmetry.space_group_name_H-M   'P 1'
#
loop_
_entity.id
_entity.type
_entity.pdbx_description
1 polymer ?
#
loop_
_entity_poly.entity_id
_entity_poly.type
_entity_poly.pdbx_seq_one_letter_code
_entity_poly.pdbx_strand_id
1 'polypeptide(L)'
;MARYFGGSSQRLHVDDFRLIKEPTRLKAQLVNVVETYKAAQTETLKYYIPSATERVAHMEAVHVNNAEMGLHPAGFKYPLSFVFTSLAVAKACKENKHLVCEEHLEGDLISCVVPPYQTNVSLAALREIHNSISGGGYRNPTDMDYFVAILPDENFDYQSCEIVTKNGGEGLCKIYSRQLEGPLAYEAILAIGKVLLE
;
A
#
# COMPACT_ATOMS: atom_id res chain seq x y z
N MET A 1 -7.50 -7.47 -38.68
CA MET A 1 -6.49 -6.97 -37.73
C MET A 1 -7.08 -5.81 -36.96
N ALA A 2 -7.63 -6.09 -35.77
CA ALA A 2 -8.28 -5.08 -34.94
C ALA A 2 -7.23 -4.34 -34.11
N ARG A 3 -7.23 -3.00 -34.20
CA ARG A 3 -6.41 -2.10 -33.39
C ARG A 3 -7.05 -2.02 -32.00
N TYR A 4 -6.35 -2.51 -30.98
CA TYR A 4 -6.70 -2.24 -29.58
C TYR A 4 -6.34 -0.78 -29.27
N PHE A 5 -7.36 0.06 -29.13
CA PHE A 5 -7.21 1.38 -28.51
C PHE A 5 -7.14 1.17 -27.00
N GLY A 6 -5.92 1.12 -26.46
CA GLY A 6 -5.69 1.25 -25.03
C GLY A 6 -6.04 2.66 -24.59
N GLY A 7 -7.19 2.82 -23.94
CA GLY A 7 -7.56 4.06 -23.26
C GLY A 7 -6.77 4.18 -21.96
N SER A 8 -5.52 4.66 -22.06
CA SER A 8 -4.68 4.93 -20.90
C SER A 8 -5.17 6.20 -20.18
N SER A 9 -5.92 6.05 -19.10
CA SER A 9 -6.18 7.14 -18.16
C SER A 9 -4.92 7.40 -17.34
N GLN A 10 -4.06 8.26 -17.88
CA GLN A 10 -2.69 8.45 -17.43
C GLN A 10 -2.61 9.30 -16.15
N ARG A 11 -2.76 8.68 -14.98
CA ARG A 11 -2.04 9.18 -13.80
C ARG A 11 -0.58 8.73 -13.92
N LEU A 12 0.23 9.52 -14.62
CA LEU A 12 1.63 9.22 -14.90
C LEU A 12 2.59 9.58 -13.75
N HIS A 13 2.10 10.08 -12.62
CA HIS A 13 2.95 10.59 -11.55
C HIS A 13 2.73 9.85 -10.23
N VAL A 14 3.82 9.23 -9.73
CA VAL A 14 3.95 8.77 -8.35
C VAL A 14 4.35 9.94 -7.45
N ASP A 15 3.48 10.33 -6.54
CA ASP A 15 3.70 11.47 -5.65
C ASP A 15 4.92 11.22 -4.73
N ASP A 16 5.71 12.27 -4.45
CA ASP A 16 6.96 12.14 -3.69
C ASP A 16 6.89 12.92 -2.37
N PHE A 17 6.76 12.18 -1.28
CA PHE A 17 6.56 12.70 0.06
C PHE A 17 7.79 12.51 0.97
N ARG A 18 8.97 12.21 0.40
CA ARG A 18 10.19 11.95 1.19
C ARG A 18 10.66 13.12 2.04
N LEU A 19 10.26 14.35 1.69
CA LEU A 19 10.61 15.57 2.42
C LEU A 19 9.56 15.96 3.48
N ILE A 20 8.42 15.28 3.55
CA ILE A 20 7.42 15.54 4.59
C ILE A 20 7.88 14.91 5.90
N LYS A 21 7.97 15.72 6.95
CA LYS A 21 8.43 15.30 8.29
C LYS A 21 7.32 15.28 9.33
N GLU A 22 6.14 15.82 9.00
CA GLU A 22 5.01 15.99 9.91
C GLU A 22 3.95 14.91 9.64
N PRO A 23 3.60 14.07 10.63
CA PRO A 23 2.60 13.01 10.49
C PRO A 23 1.24 13.48 9.95
N THR A 24 0.72 14.59 10.48
CA THR A 24 -0.57 15.17 10.08
C THR A 24 -0.56 15.63 8.62
N ARG A 25 0.55 16.24 8.18
CA ARG A 25 0.74 16.64 6.79
C ARG A 25 0.86 15.45 5.87
N LEU A 26 1.58 14.39 6.28
CA LEU A 26 1.70 13.17 5.48
C LEU A 26 0.35 12.48 5.30
N LYS A 27 -0.45 12.39 6.38
CA LYS A 27 -1.82 11.88 6.32
C LYS A 27 -2.68 12.66 5.32
N ALA A 28 -2.68 13.99 5.39
CA ALA A 28 -3.46 14.83 4.49
C ALA A 28 -3.07 14.63 3.01
N GLN A 29 -1.78 14.51 2.72
CA GLN A 29 -1.29 14.26 1.36
C GLN A 29 -1.69 12.88 0.84
N LEU A 30 -1.57 11.84 1.67
CA LEU A 30 -2.00 10.48 1.29
C LEU A 30 -3.51 10.41 1.03
N VAL A 31 -4.33 11.12 1.81
CA VAL A 31 -5.77 11.26 1.54
C VAL A 31 -6.01 11.93 0.19
N ASN A 32 -5.30 13.03 -0.10
CA ASN A 32 -5.46 13.75 -1.37
C ASN A 32 -5.06 12.88 -2.58
N VAL A 33 -3.99 12.08 -2.44
CA VAL A 33 -3.56 11.12 -3.47
C VAL A 33 -4.66 10.14 -3.80
N VAL A 34 -5.28 9.57 -2.78
CA VAL A 34 -6.38 8.63 -2.92
C VAL A 34 -7.59 9.27 -3.61
N GLU A 35 -8.01 10.45 -3.19
CA GLU A 35 -9.17 11.14 -3.79
C GLU A 35 -8.91 11.50 -5.26
N THR A 36 -7.68 11.94 -5.58
CA THR A 36 -7.26 12.19 -6.96
C THR A 36 -7.28 10.90 -7.81
N TYR A 37 -6.89 9.77 -7.21
CA TYR A 37 -6.90 8.48 -7.91
C TYR A 37 -8.33 8.03 -8.22
N LYS A 38 -9.27 8.22 -7.28
CA LYS A 38 -10.71 7.95 -7.51
C LYS A 38 -11.27 8.77 -8.66
N ALA A 39 -10.97 10.07 -8.70
CA ALA A 39 -11.46 10.94 -9.75
C ALA A 39 -11.01 10.45 -11.13
N ALA A 40 -9.73 10.09 -11.27
CA ALA A 40 -9.17 9.56 -12.52
C ALA A 40 -9.78 8.20 -12.92
N GLN A 41 -10.03 7.31 -11.94
CA GLN A 41 -10.72 6.03 -12.16
C GLN A 41 -12.18 6.23 -12.62
N THR A 42 -12.91 7.16 -11.99
CA THR A 42 -14.32 7.45 -12.32
C THR A 42 -14.49 8.01 -13.73
N GLU A 43 -13.52 8.79 -14.23
CA GLU A 43 -13.52 9.23 -15.62
C GLU A 43 -13.29 8.08 -16.62
N THR A 44 -12.53 7.06 -16.21
CA THR A 44 -12.27 5.85 -16.99
C THR A 44 -13.50 4.91 -16.97
N LEU A 45 -14.20 4.84 -15.83
CA LEU A 45 -15.41 4.03 -15.62
C LEU A 45 -16.68 4.57 -16.30
N LYS A 46 -16.67 5.78 -16.88
CA LYS A 46 -17.78 6.28 -17.72
C LYS A 46 -18.10 5.39 -18.93
N TYR A 47 -17.23 4.43 -19.24
CA TYR A 47 -17.41 3.43 -20.30
C TYR A 47 -17.61 2.00 -19.77
N TYR A 48 -17.67 1.79 -18.46
CA TYR A 48 -17.86 0.48 -17.84
C TYR A 48 -19.33 0.30 -17.42
N ILE A 49 -20.00 -0.72 -17.96
CA ILE A 49 -21.36 -1.12 -17.57
C ILE A 49 -21.21 -2.22 -16.51
N PRO A 50 -21.59 -1.98 -15.23
CA PRO A 50 -21.47 -2.97 -14.17
C PRO A 50 -22.38 -4.17 -14.41
N SER A 51 -21.88 -5.39 -14.20
CA SER A 51 -22.69 -6.61 -14.26
C SER A 51 -23.31 -6.95 -12.90
N ALA A 52 -24.45 -7.65 -12.90
CA ALA A 52 -25.28 -7.90 -11.70
C ALA A 52 -24.57 -8.67 -10.57
N THR A 53 -23.45 -9.33 -10.87
CA THR A 53 -22.65 -10.14 -9.93
C THR A 53 -21.80 -9.29 -8.96
N GLU A 54 -21.47 -8.04 -9.31
CA GLU A 54 -20.67 -7.14 -8.45
C GLU A 54 -21.42 -6.67 -7.19
N ARG A 55 -22.76 -6.81 -7.15
CA ARG A 55 -23.60 -6.37 -6.01
C ARG A 55 -23.47 -7.23 -4.75
N VAL A 56 -22.86 -8.42 -4.84
CA VAL A 56 -22.81 -9.39 -3.72
C VAL A 56 -21.52 -9.28 -2.88
N ALA A 57 -20.47 -8.63 -3.39
CA ALA A 57 -19.17 -8.53 -2.70
C ALA A 57 -19.11 -7.44 -1.60
N HIS A 58 -20.22 -6.76 -1.28
CA HIS A 58 -20.22 -5.54 -0.48
C HIS A 58 -20.47 -5.71 1.02
N MET A 59 -20.37 -6.92 1.58
CA MET A 59 -20.89 -7.18 2.92
C MET A 59 -19.93 -7.93 3.87
N GLU A 60 -18.64 -7.58 3.87
CA GLU A 60 -17.74 -7.96 4.97
C GLU A 60 -16.80 -6.80 5.36
N ALA A 61 -17.40 -5.73 5.86
CA ALA A 61 -16.71 -4.68 6.61
C ALA A 61 -17.35 -4.56 8.00
N VAL A 62 -17.37 -5.66 8.77
CA VAL A 62 -17.83 -5.65 10.15
C VAL A 62 -16.73 -6.26 11.01
N HIS A 63 -15.92 -5.37 11.58
CA HIS A 63 -15.26 -5.35 12.90
C HIS A 63 -14.06 -4.41 12.81
N VAL A 64 -14.36 -3.10 12.64
CA VAL A 64 -13.37 -2.02 12.80
C VAL A 64 -13.52 -1.52 14.22
N ASN A 65 -12.74 -2.07 15.14
CA ASN A 65 -12.57 -1.48 16.47
C ASN A 65 -11.11 -1.04 16.63
N ASN A 66 -10.73 -0.07 15.80
CA ASN A 66 -9.66 0.92 15.99
C ASN A 66 -9.61 1.79 14.72
N ALA A 67 -10.35 2.90 14.74
CA ALA A 67 -10.57 3.83 13.63
C ALA A 67 -9.31 4.55 13.09
N GLU A 68 -8.10 4.09 13.45
CA GLU A 68 -6.82 4.72 13.11
C GLU A 68 -5.90 3.85 12.24
N MET A 69 -6.24 2.58 11.99
CA MET A 69 -5.29 1.61 11.42
C MET A 69 -5.38 1.38 9.90
N GLY A 70 -6.15 2.18 9.17
CA GLY A 70 -6.16 2.11 7.71
C GLY A 70 -6.81 3.31 7.05
N LEU A 71 -6.15 3.84 6.03
CA LEU A 71 -6.81 4.72 5.05
C LEU A 71 -7.64 3.83 4.14
N HIS A 72 -8.88 3.51 4.55
CA HIS A 72 -9.83 2.78 3.72
C HIS A 72 -10.75 3.78 3.02
N PRO A 73 -10.46 4.16 1.77
CA PRO A 73 -11.22 5.21 1.12
C PRO A 73 -12.57 4.64 0.70
N ALA A 74 -13.65 5.41 0.88
CA ALA A 74 -14.96 5.00 0.41
C ALA A 74 -14.93 4.71 -1.10
N GLY A 75 -15.48 3.56 -1.51
CA GLY A 75 -15.59 3.15 -2.92
C GLY A 75 -14.48 2.22 -3.44
N PHE A 76 -13.43 1.92 -2.68
CA PHE A 76 -12.49 0.86 -3.03
C PHE A 76 -12.77 -0.43 -2.28
N LYS A 77 -12.53 -1.58 -2.94
CA LYS A 77 -12.59 -2.91 -2.33
C LYS A 77 -11.44 -3.13 -1.34
N TYR A 78 -10.27 -2.54 -1.59
CA TYR A 78 -9.06 -2.70 -0.78
C TYR A 78 -8.61 -1.36 -0.16
N PRO A 79 -8.07 -1.37 1.07
CA PRO A 79 -7.51 -0.18 1.70
C PRO A 79 -6.18 0.21 1.06
N LEU A 80 -5.81 1.49 1.22
CA LEU A 80 -4.45 1.93 0.92
C LEU A 80 -3.46 1.16 1.79
N SER A 81 -2.48 0.56 1.15
CA SER A 81 -1.47 -0.28 1.80
C SER A 81 -0.07 0.22 1.48
N PHE A 82 0.89 -0.14 2.33
CA PHE A 82 2.24 0.41 2.31
C PHE A 82 3.26 -0.72 2.25
N VAL A 83 4.09 -0.70 1.21
CA VAL A 83 5.29 -1.52 1.12
C VAL A 83 6.41 -0.75 1.80
N PHE A 84 6.91 -1.29 2.91
CA PHE A 84 8.04 -0.73 3.64
C PHE A 84 9.35 -1.19 3.01
N THR A 85 10.24 -0.24 2.75
CA THR A 85 11.41 -0.47 1.91
C THR A 85 12.55 0.52 2.17
N SER A 86 13.66 0.35 1.46
CA SER A 86 14.84 1.21 1.54
C SER A 86 14.73 2.45 0.63
N LEU A 87 15.60 3.44 0.84
CA LEU A 87 15.68 4.62 -0.03
C LEU A 87 15.98 4.25 -1.49
N ALA A 88 16.83 3.25 -1.70
CA ALA A 88 17.24 2.83 -3.03
C ALA A 88 16.05 2.29 -3.83
N VAL A 89 15.27 1.40 -3.21
CA VAL A 89 14.06 0.83 -3.82
C VAL A 89 13.00 1.90 -4.03
N ALA A 90 12.75 2.79 -3.07
CA ALA A 90 11.78 3.87 -3.23
C ALA A 90 12.15 4.83 -4.39
N LYS A 91 13.45 5.14 -4.56
CA LYS A 91 13.94 5.93 -5.70
C LYS A 91 13.76 5.18 -7.03
N ALA A 92 14.21 3.93 -7.08
CA ALA A 92 14.11 3.09 -8.26
C ALA A 92 12.65 2.89 -8.69
N CYS A 93 11.74 2.78 -7.74
CA CYS A 93 10.29 2.69 -7.98
C CYS A 93 9.75 3.88 -8.76
N LYS A 94 10.13 5.10 -8.36
CA LYS A 94 9.73 6.33 -9.05
C LYS A 94 10.42 6.50 -10.40
N GLU A 95 11.71 6.18 -10.48
CA GLU A 95 12.53 6.37 -11.69
C GLU A 95 12.17 5.37 -12.79
N ASN A 96 12.05 4.09 -12.43
CA ASN A 96 11.80 3.00 -13.37
C ASN A 96 10.32 2.70 -13.58
N LYS A 97 9.43 3.41 -12.88
CA LYS A 97 7.98 3.26 -12.97
C LYS A 97 7.48 1.83 -12.70
N HIS A 98 8.14 1.12 -11.79
CA HIS A 98 7.71 -0.20 -11.36
C HIS A 98 8.36 -0.52 -10.01
N LEU A 99 7.68 -1.33 -9.20
CA LEU A 99 8.28 -1.83 -7.97
C LEU A 99 8.91 -3.20 -8.27
N VAL A 100 10.24 -3.24 -8.18
CA VAL A 100 11.02 -4.48 -8.30
C VAL A 100 11.18 -5.03 -6.88
N CYS A 101 10.67 -6.22 -6.60
CA CYS A 101 11.12 -6.95 -5.42
C CYS A 101 12.59 -7.30 -5.63
N GLU A 102 13.44 -7.01 -4.65
CA GLU A 102 14.86 -7.39 -4.74
C GLU A 102 14.95 -8.89 -5.05
N GLU A 103 15.63 -9.24 -6.15
CA GLU A 103 15.72 -10.59 -6.73
C GLU A 103 16.31 -11.65 -5.79
N HIS A 104 16.66 -11.28 -4.55
CA HIS A 104 17.37 -12.09 -3.57
C HIS A 104 16.43 -12.60 -2.46
N LEU A 105 15.19 -12.10 -2.45
CA LEU A 105 14.09 -12.69 -1.70
C LEU A 105 13.29 -13.49 -2.72
N GLU A 106 13.34 -14.82 -2.64
CA GLU A 106 12.24 -15.68 -3.11
C GLU A 106 11.00 -15.24 -2.31
N GLY A 107 10.36 -14.15 -2.73
CA GLY A 107 9.73 -13.27 -1.75
C GLY A 107 8.47 -12.62 -2.29
N ASP A 108 7.38 -12.91 -1.60
CA ASP A 108 6.13 -12.22 -1.78
C ASP A 108 6.33 -10.71 -1.58
N LEU A 109 5.68 -9.90 -2.41
CA LEU A 109 5.55 -8.47 -2.16
C LEU A 109 4.65 -8.28 -0.94
N ILE A 110 5.25 -7.84 0.17
CA ILE A 110 4.53 -7.58 1.42
C ILE A 110 4.15 -6.11 1.50
N SER A 111 2.87 -5.84 1.69
CA SER A 111 2.35 -4.53 2.07
C SER A 111 1.44 -4.64 3.29
N CYS A 112 1.31 -3.58 4.06
CA CYS A 112 0.39 -3.58 5.20
C CYS A 112 -0.41 -2.29 5.28
N VAL A 113 -1.54 -2.32 6.00
CA VAL A 113 -2.42 -1.15 6.15
C VAL A 113 -1.92 -0.11 7.15
N VAL A 114 -0.86 -0.44 7.91
CA VAL A 114 -0.32 0.44 8.95
C VAL A 114 0.20 1.72 8.29
N PRO A 115 -0.42 2.89 8.56
CA PRO A 115 0.02 4.11 7.92
C PRO A 115 1.43 4.48 8.37
N PRO A 116 2.31 4.95 7.47
CA PRO A 116 3.72 5.21 7.76
C PRO A 116 3.95 6.43 8.66
N TYR A 117 2.89 7.02 9.20
CA TYR A 117 2.88 8.15 10.13
C TYR A 117 2.22 7.81 11.48
N GLN A 118 1.85 6.53 11.69
CA GLN A 118 1.21 6.09 12.91
C GLN A 118 2.18 6.22 14.11
N THR A 119 1.75 6.89 15.16
CA THR A 119 2.59 7.12 16.35
C THR A 119 2.49 5.97 17.37
N ASN A 120 1.40 5.21 17.32
CA ASN A 120 1.11 4.13 18.26
C ASN A 120 1.75 2.78 17.89
N VAL A 121 2.47 2.69 16.77
CA VAL A 121 3.18 1.48 16.30
C VAL A 121 4.64 1.81 16.06
N SER A 122 5.55 1.00 16.58
CA SER A 122 6.98 1.18 16.33
C SER A 122 7.42 0.50 15.04
N LEU A 123 8.43 1.08 14.38
CA LEU A 123 9.05 0.48 13.20
C LEU A 123 9.67 -0.89 13.52
N ALA A 124 10.16 -1.08 14.75
CA ALA A 124 10.71 -2.35 15.21
C ALA A 124 9.64 -3.45 15.30
N ALA A 125 8.48 -3.15 15.90
CA ALA A 125 7.36 -4.09 15.97
C ALA A 125 6.84 -4.46 14.58
N LEU A 126 6.76 -3.48 13.68
CA LEU A 126 6.35 -3.73 12.30
C LEU A 126 7.37 -4.61 11.56
N ARG A 127 8.67 -4.37 11.77
CA ARG A 127 9.73 -5.19 11.19
C ARG A 127 9.66 -6.64 11.66
N GLU A 128 9.38 -6.87 12.94
CA GLU A 128 9.25 -8.22 13.49
C GLU A 128 8.13 -9.00 12.80
N ILE A 129 6.97 -8.37 12.59
CA ILE A 129 5.85 -8.99 11.87
C ILE A 129 6.20 -9.21 10.39
N HIS A 130 6.82 -8.25 9.72
CA HIS A 130 7.24 -8.42 8.33
C HIS A 130 8.27 -9.57 8.18
N ASN A 131 9.18 -9.71 9.14
CA ASN A 131 10.19 -10.77 9.15
C ASN A 131 9.60 -12.15 9.47
N SER A 132 8.55 -12.24 10.29
CA SER A 132 7.90 -13.53 10.56
C SER A 132 7.20 -14.10 9.32
N ILE A 133 6.82 -13.24 8.38
CA ILE A 133 6.14 -13.61 7.13
C ILE A 133 7.15 -13.85 6.01
N SER A 134 8.11 -12.95 5.84
CA SER A 134 9.13 -13.03 4.77
C SER A 134 10.27 -14.02 5.05
N GLY A 135 10.34 -14.61 6.24
CA GLY A 135 11.49 -15.43 6.64
C GLY A 135 12.75 -14.63 6.99
N GLY A 136 12.60 -13.36 7.40
CA GLY A 136 13.71 -12.53 7.88
C GLY A 136 14.41 -11.68 6.82
N GLY A 137 13.65 -11.13 5.86
CA GLY A 137 14.19 -10.30 4.77
C GLY A 137 14.71 -8.92 5.19
N TYR A 138 14.19 -8.34 6.28
CA TYR A 138 14.55 -7.00 6.75
C TYR A 138 15.60 -7.09 7.86
N ARG A 139 16.88 -6.98 7.50
CA ARG A 139 18.02 -7.19 8.40
C ARG A 139 18.64 -5.88 8.86
N ASN A 140 18.72 -4.89 8.00
CA ASN A 140 19.28 -3.58 8.34
C ASN A 140 18.20 -2.66 8.89
N PRO A 141 18.55 -1.76 9.82
CA PRO A 141 17.63 -0.75 10.32
C PRO A 141 16.99 0.11 9.22
N THR A 142 17.71 0.32 8.11
CA THR A 142 17.32 1.19 7.00
C THR A 142 16.43 0.51 5.95
N ASP A 143 16.18 -0.79 6.07
CA ASP A 143 15.43 -1.56 5.08
C ASP A 143 13.93 -1.19 5.05
N MET A 144 13.45 -0.44 6.04
CA MET A 144 12.04 -0.01 6.17
C MET A 144 11.90 1.51 6.42
N ASP A 145 12.93 2.31 6.12
CA ASP A 145 12.92 3.76 6.38
C ASP A 145 12.02 4.54 5.40
N TYR A 146 11.63 3.90 4.29
CA TYR A 146 10.82 4.47 3.23
C TYR A 146 9.62 3.59 2.96
N PHE A 147 8.61 4.17 2.32
CA PHE A 147 7.42 3.44 1.92
C PHE A 147 7.07 3.70 0.46
N VAL A 148 6.38 2.74 -0.12
CA VAL A 148 5.65 2.86 -1.38
C VAL A 148 4.18 2.61 -1.06
N ALA A 149 3.32 3.59 -1.35
CA ALA A 149 1.89 3.48 -1.17
C ALA A 149 1.26 2.84 -2.41
N ILE A 150 0.51 1.77 -2.20
CA ILE A 150 -0.14 0.98 -3.25
C ILE A 150 -1.61 0.74 -2.91
N LEU A 151 -2.40 0.41 -3.93
CA LEU A 151 -3.70 -0.22 -3.76
C LEU A 151 -3.56 -1.70 -4.12
N PRO A 152 -3.69 -2.62 -3.14
CA PRO A 152 -3.77 -4.04 -3.43
C PRO A 152 -4.95 -4.35 -4.37
N ASP A 153 -4.80 -5.41 -5.15
CA ASP A 153 -5.84 -5.97 -6.00
C ASP A 153 -6.21 -7.39 -5.55
N GLU A 154 -7.02 -8.08 -6.35
CA GLU A 154 -7.44 -9.46 -6.08
C GLU A 154 -6.32 -10.50 -6.17
N ASN A 155 -5.14 -10.13 -6.64
CA ASN A 155 -3.97 -11.01 -6.68
C ASN A 155 -3.14 -10.96 -5.38
N PHE A 156 -3.58 -10.19 -4.38
CA PHE A 156 -2.98 -10.20 -3.05
C PHE A 156 -3.80 -11.10 -2.12
N ASP A 157 -3.12 -12.09 -1.55
CA ASP A 157 -3.60 -12.77 -0.36
C ASP A 157 -3.50 -11.83 0.84
N TYR A 158 -4.31 -12.07 1.88
CA TYR A 158 -4.23 -11.30 3.10
C TYR A 158 -4.28 -12.16 4.36
N GLN A 159 -3.57 -11.70 5.38
CA GLN A 159 -3.63 -12.25 6.72
C GLN A 159 -3.69 -11.12 7.76
N SER A 160 -4.27 -11.43 8.92
CA SER A 160 -4.31 -10.50 10.06
C SER A 160 -3.30 -10.95 11.11
N CYS A 161 -2.42 -10.05 11.51
CA CYS A 161 -1.41 -10.29 12.54
C CYS A 161 -1.66 -9.33 13.71
N GLU A 162 -1.46 -9.82 14.92
CA GLU A 162 -1.46 -8.95 16.10
C GLU A 162 -0.19 -8.11 16.13
N ILE A 163 -0.34 -6.84 16.53
CA ILE A 163 0.75 -5.90 16.72
C ILE A 163 0.64 -5.22 18.07
N VAL A 164 1.71 -5.27 18.84
CA VAL A 164 1.77 -4.58 20.14
C VAL A 164 1.93 -3.09 19.88
N THR A 165 0.97 -2.31 20.37
CA THR A 165 1.03 -0.84 20.34
C THR A 165 1.94 -0.33 21.45
N LYS A 166 2.46 0.89 21.29
CA LYS A 166 3.31 1.53 22.30
C LYS A 166 2.67 1.68 23.68
N ASN A 167 1.34 1.77 23.73
CA ASN A 167 0.59 1.89 24.97
C ASN A 167 0.33 0.53 25.64
N GLY A 168 0.95 -0.55 25.14
CA GLY A 168 0.77 -1.91 25.64
C GLY A 168 -0.55 -2.56 25.25
N GLY A 169 -1.36 -1.91 24.40
CA GLY A 169 -2.56 -2.50 23.82
C GLY A 169 -2.24 -3.34 22.58
N GLU A 170 -3.11 -4.28 22.25
CA GLU A 170 -3.02 -5.09 21.04
C GLU A 170 -3.80 -4.41 19.90
N GLY A 171 -3.17 -4.31 18.72
CA GLY A 171 -3.80 -3.88 17.48
C GLY A 171 -3.80 -5.03 16.45
N LEU A 172 -4.64 -4.91 15.43
CA LEU A 172 -4.61 -5.82 14.28
C LEU A 172 -3.97 -5.13 13.08
N CYS A 173 -2.94 -5.75 12.54
CA CYS A 173 -2.27 -5.38 11.30
C CYS A 173 -2.74 -6.31 10.18
N LYS A 174 -3.40 -5.75 9.15
CA LYS A 174 -3.67 -6.50 7.92
C LYS A 174 -2.45 -6.42 7.01
N ILE A 175 -1.96 -7.58 6.61
CA ILE A 175 -0.81 -7.74 5.74
C ILE A 175 -1.28 -8.42 4.47
N TYR A 176 -0.95 -7.79 3.35
CA TYR A 176 -1.21 -8.27 2.01
C TYR A 176 0.09 -8.79 1.43
N SER A 177 0.07 -9.99 0.88
CA SER A 177 1.20 -10.65 0.25
C SER A 177 0.81 -11.10 -1.15
N ARG A 178 1.74 -10.97 -2.08
CA ARG A 178 1.58 -11.49 -3.44
C ARG A 178 2.89 -12.06 -3.93
N GLN A 179 2.88 -13.31 -4.39
CA GLN A 179 4.01 -13.86 -5.12
C GLN A 179 4.18 -13.09 -6.43
N LEU A 180 5.35 -12.50 -6.63
CA LEU A 180 5.64 -11.77 -7.86
C LEU A 180 6.29 -12.70 -8.88
N GLU A 181 5.56 -12.99 -9.97
CA GLU A 181 6.11 -13.53 -11.21
C GLU A 181 6.71 -12.42 -12.12
N GLY A 182 6.72 -11.18 -11.63
CA GLY A 182 7.20 -9.99 -12.34
C GLY A 182 6.96 -8.70 -11.53
N PRO A 183 7.46 -7.54 -12.00
CA PRO A 183 7.36 -6.29 -11.26
C PRO A 183 5.90 -5.81 -11.10
N LEU A 184 5.59 -5.15 -9.99
CA LEU A 184 4.27 -4.54 -9.80
C LEU A 184 4.10 -3.37 -10.79
N ALA A 185 2.97 -3.37 -11.51
CA ALA A 185 2.65 -2.36 -12.50
C ALA A 185 2.60 -0.95 -11.89
N TYR A 186 3.08 0.04 -12.65
CA TYR A 186 3.14 1.45 -12.24
C TYR A 186 1.80 2.01 -11.74
N GLU A 187 0.71 1.57 -12.37
CA GLU A 187 -0.64 2.06 -12.11
C GLU A 187 -1.14 1.71 -10.69
N ALA A 188 -0.56 0.69 -10.06
CA ALA A 188 -0.84 0.32 -8.68
C ALA A 188 -0.06 1.17 -7.66
N ILE A 189 0.90 1.98 -8.12
CA ILE A 189 1.82 2.77 -7.28
C ILE A 189 1.32 4.21 -7.22
N LEU A 190 1.00 4.68 -6.02
CA LEU A 190 0.38 5.98 -5.83
C LEU A 190 1.36 7.05 -5.32
N ALA A 191 2.21 6.67 -4.39
CA ALA A 191 3.17 7.61 -3.78
C ALA A 191 4.39 6.87 -3.21
N ILE A 192 5.47 7.61 -3.02
CA ILE A 192 6.61 7.20 -2.19
C ILE A 192 6.83 8.21 -1.08
N GLY A 193 7.41 7.79 0.04
CA GLY A 193 7.75 8.73 1.10
C GLY A 193 8.68 8.15 2.15
N LYS A 194 9.00 8.98 3.14
CA LYS A 194 9.79 8.57 4.29
C LYS A 194 8.85 8.11 5.41
N VAL A 195 9.22 7.03 6.08
CA VAL A 195 8.49 6.53 7.25
C VAL A 195 8.73 7.45 8.44
N LEU A 196 7.64 7.79 9.13
CA LEU A 196 7.58 8.64 10.32
C LEU A 196 7.04 7.86 11.54
N LEU A 197 7.07 6.52 11.50
CA LEU A 197 6.82 5.69 12.67
C LEU A 197 7.90 5.97 13.72
N GLU A 198 7.49 6.08 14.97
CA GLU A 198 8.36 6.39 16.10
C GLU A 198 8.77 5.14 16.88
#